data_AF-A0A2D4EK38-F1
#
_entry.id   AF-A0A2D4EK38-F1
#
_cell.length_a   1.000
_cell.length_b   1.000
_cell.length_c   1.000
_cell.angle_alpha   90.00
_cell.angle_beta   90.00
_cell.angle_gamma   90.00
#
_symmetry.space_group_name_H-M   'P 1'
#
loop_
_entity.id
_entity.type
_entity.pdbx_description
1 polymer ?
#
loop_
_entity_poly.entity_id
_entity_poly.type
_entity_poly.pdbx_seq_one_letter_code
_entity_poly.pdbx_strand_id
1 'polypeptide(L)'
;MPTKAFIRFEGEAETKRLVSSLKEKLHGQRIKLNGFKEELEVVATEAPPDGPPAQESEPQAKTQKLPEEEQSQAVPDCVHLEGLPCKWFAPKGSDSETPSEEVLRMVFGPFGEISNVDIPMLDPYREETVGRSRNHFAFRGMRSFEAFVQYQAPESFARAMETLKGMKLMFKGDDGKALACNIKVTPDATNHFSENAIKQRTLE
;
A
#
# COMPACT_ATOMS: atom_id res chain seq x y z
N MET A 1 10.66 32.26 -25.78
CA MET A 1 9.70 32.11 -24.67
C MET A 1 10.49 32.09 -23.38
N PRO A 2 10.41 33.11 -22.50
CA PRO A 2 11.11 33.07 -21.22
C PRO A 2 10.49 31.98 -20.33
N THR A 3 11.28 31.02 -19.89
CA THR A 3 10.90 30.01 -18.90
C THR A 3 10.71 30.72 -17.56
N LYS A 4 9.45 30.90 -17.13
CA LYS A 4 9.16 31.35 -15.75
C LYS A 4 9.75 30.32 -14.79
N ALA A 5 10.74 30.73 -13.99
CA ALA A 5 11.24 29.91 -12.90
C ALA A 5 10.16 29.81 -11.82
N PHE A 6 9.83 28.58 -11.42
CA PHE A 6 8.88 28.31 -10.33
C PHE A 6 9.57 27.44 -9.28
N ILE A 7 9.15 27.59 -8.03
CA ILE A 7 9.54 26.70 -6.94
C ILE A 7 8.36 25.74 -6.74
N ARG A 8 8.62 24.44 -6.92
CA ARG A 8 7.59 23.40 -6.74
C ARG A 8 7.69 22.86 -5.32
N PHE A 9 6.56 22.86 -4.63
CA PHE A 9 6.37 22.17 -3.36
C PHE A 9 5.32 21.10 -3.55
N GLU A 10 5.51 19.95 -2.90
CA GLU A 10 4.53 18.87 -2.85
C GLU A 10 4.07 18.68 -1.42
N GLY A 11 2.77 18.50 -1.25
CA GLY A 11 2.13 18.32 0.04
C GLY A 11 0.98 17.34 -0.07
N GLU A 12 0.82 16.52 0.96
CA GLU A 12 -0.26 15.54 1.07
C GLU A 12 -1.24 15.98 2.15
N ALA A 13 -2.52 15.67 1.97
CA ALA A 13 -3.56 15.95 2.96
C ALA A 13 -4.38 14.70 3.25
N GLU A 14 -4.93 14.62 4.47
CA GLU A 14 -5.58 13.39 4.97
C GLU A 14 -6.82 12.98 4.17
N THR A 15 -7.51 13.94 3.56
CA THR A 15 -8.74 13.66 2.80
C THR A 15 -8.78 14.49 1.52
N LYS A 16 -9.43 13.95 0.48
CA LYS A 16 -9.69 14.69 -0.77
C LYS A 16 -10.39 16.04 -0.52
N ARG A 17 -11.28 16.12 0.48
CA ARG A 17 -11.94 17.38 0.87
C ARG A 17 -10.94 18.43 1.36
N LEU A 18 -9.95 18.04 2.14
CA LEU A 18 -8.87 18.94 2.57
C LEU A 18 -7.99 19.34 1.39
N VAL A 19 -7.69 18.43 0.46
CA VAL A 19 -6.96 18.77 -0.79
C VAL A 19 -7.72 19.85 -1.57
N SER A 20 -9.03 19.67 -1.80
CA SER A 20 -9.86 20.65 -2.49
C SER A 20 -9.88 22.00 -1.75
N SER A 21 -10.08 21.98 -0.43
CA SER A 21 -10.11 23.21 0.38
C SER A 21 -8.77 23.94 0.40
N LEU A 22 -7.65 23.23 0.50
CA LEU A 22 -6.31 23.80 0.44
C LEU A 22 -6.02 24.39 -0.94
N LYS A 23 -6.38 23.68 -2.01
CA LYS A 23 -6.24 24.17 -3.39
C LYS A 23 -7.00 25.48 -3.59
N GLU A 24 -8.26 25.54 -3.18
CA GLU A 24 -9.07 26.76 -3.28
C GLU A 24 -8.51 27.93 -2.47
N LYS A 25 -7.96 27.65 -1.29
CA LYS A 25 -7.39 28.69 -0.41
C LYS A 25 -6.01 29.19 -0.86
N LEU A 26 -5.20 28.34 -1.47
CA LEU A 26 -3.82 28.64 -1.86
C LEU A 26 -3.72 29.14 -3.30
N HIS A 27 -4.55 28.66 -4.22
CA HIS A 27 -4.48 29.06 -5.62
C HIS A 27 -4.82 30.54 -5.80
N GLY A 28 -3.95 31.28 -6.52
CA GLY A 28 -4.12 32.71 -6.77
C GLY A 28 -3.73 33.62 -5.59
N GLN A 29 -3.28 33.06 -4.48
CA GLN A 29 -2.70 33.86 -3.38
C GLN A 29 -1.39 34.49 -3.82
N ARG A 30 -1.11 35.69 -3.30
CA ARG A 30 0.13 36.42 -3.54
C ARG A 30 0.98 36.38 -2.28
N ILE A 31 2.21 35.88 -2.40
CA ILE A 31 3.15 35.76 -1.28
C ILE A 31 4.37 36.63 -1.55
N LYS A 32 4.72 37.46 -0.58
CA LYS A 32 5.96 38.23 -0.56
C LYS A 32 7.03 37.45 0.19
N LEU A 33 8.02 36.93 -0.54
CA LEU A 33 9.16 36.23 0.04
C LEU A 33 10.36 37.17 0.20
N ASN A 34 11.09 37.04 1.31
CA ASN A 34 12.35 37.75 1.50
C ASN A 34 13.35 37.34 0.42
N GLY A 35 13.94 38.33 -0.26
CA GLY A 35 14.86 38.11 -1.39
C GLY A 35 14.21 38.21 -2.78
N PHE A 36 12.88 38.28 -2.87
CA PHE A 36 12.17 38.53 -4.12
C PHE A 36 11.69 39.98 -4.19
N LYS A 37 11.94 40.64 -5.32
CA LYS A 37 11.56 42.05 -5.55
C LYS A 37 10.06 42.19 -5.84
N GLU A 38 9.45 41.16 -6.41
CA GLU A 38 8.02 41.10 -6.75
C GLU A 38 7.31 40.06 -5.90
N GLU A 39 6.01 40.26 -5.71
CA GLU A 39 5.14 39.25 -5.09
C GLU A 39 4.99 38.05 -6.02
N LEU A 40 5.11 36.86 -5.45
CA LEU A 40 4.97 35.62 -6.18
C LEU A 40 3.52 35.15 -6.11
N GLU A 41 3.02 34.61 -7.23
CA GLU A 41 1.70 34.00 -7.30
C GLU A 41 1.80 32.52 -6.95
N VAL A 42 0.90 32.06 -6.08
CA VAL A 42 0.80 30.66 -5.69
C VAL A 42 -0.12 29.95 -6.68
N VAL A 43 0.43 28.96 -7.38
CA VAL A 43 -0.34 28.07 -8.25
C VAL A 43 -0.46 26.72 -7.54
N ALA A 44 -1.64 26.44 -6.99
CA ALA A 44 -1.94 25.12 -6.40
C ALA A 44 -2.64 24.22 -7.43
N THR A 45 -2.09 23.03 -7.66
CA THR A 45 -2.66 21.99 -8.52
C THR A 45 -2.64 20.66 -7.79
N GLU A 46 -3.59 19.77 -8.11
CA GLU A 46 -3.55 18.40 -7.61
C GLU A 46 -2.45 17.65 -8.35
N ALA A 47 -1.57 16.96 -7.61
CA ALA A 47 -0.53 16.14 -8.22
C ALA A 47 -1.21 14.94 -8.92
N PRO A 48 -0.73 14.52 -10.10
CA PRO A 48 -1.16 13.26 -10.68
C PRO A 48 -0.86 12.13 -9.68
N PRO A 49 -1.69 11.07 -9.63
CA PRO A 49 -1.47 9.96 -8.72
C PRO A 49 -0.05 9.43 -8.86
N ASP A 50 0.66 9.31 -7.74
CA ASP A 50 2.04 8.83 -7.69
C ASP A 50 2.03 7.31 -7.94
N GLY A 51 2.07 6.97 -9.22
CA GLY A 51 2.22 5.64 -9.74
C GLY A 51 2.80 5.77 -11.15
N PRO A 52 3.51 4.75 -11.66
CA PRO A 52 3.74 4.70 -13.10
C PRO A 52 2.39 4.93 -13.80
N PRO A 53 2.34 5.67 -14.92
CA PRO A 53 1.13 5.72 -15.74
C PRO A 53 0.69 4.27 -15.88
N ALA A 54 -0.54 3.98 -15.46
CA ALA A 54 -1.06 2.63 -15.42
C ALA A 54 -0.56 1.90 -16.66
N GLN A 55 0.38 0.95 -16.49
CA GLN A 55 0.65 0.04 -17.57
C GLN A 55 -0.70 -0.63 -17.76
N GLU A 56 -1.38 -0.22 -18.83
CA GLU A 56 -2.42 -1.02 -19.47
C GLU A 56 -1.91 -2.44 -19.39
N SER A 57 -2.59 -3.26 -18.60
CA SER A 57 -2.31 -4.68 -18.53
C SER A 57 -2.44 -5.19 -19.95
N GLU A 58 -1.30 -5.34 -20.63
CA GLU A 58 -1.22 -5.97 -21.93
C GLU A 58 -2.00 -7.29 -21.82
N PRO A 59 -3.05 -7.50 -22.63
CA PRO A 59 -3.74 -8.77 -22.64
C PRO A 59 -2.76 -9.80 -23.20
N GLN A 60 -2.10 -10.53 -22.30
CA GLN A 60 -1.16 -11.57 -22.68
C GLN A 60 -1.95 -12.79 -23.15
N ALA A 61 -2.52 -12.67 -24.35
CA ALA A 61 -3.11 -13.75 -25.10
C ALA A 61 -1.97 -14.64 -25.63
N LYS A 62 -1.71 -15.76 -24.95
CA LYS A 62 -1.29 -16.99 -25.61
C LYS A 62 -2.00 -18.19 -24.99
N THR A 63 -3.13 -18.49 -25.61
CA THR A 63 -3.73 -19.82 -25.80
C THR A 63 -2.79 -20.99 -25.47
N GLN A 64 -3.13 -21.72 -24.41
CA GLN A 64 -3.05 -23.18 -24.42
C GLN A 64 -4.39 -23.70 -23.88
N LYS A 65 -5.24 -24.18 -24.80
CA LYS A 65 -6.43 -24.98 -24.46
C LYS A 65 -5.97 -26.29 -23.83
N LEU A 66 -6.55 -26.68 -22.71
CA LEU A 66 -6.83 -28.05 -22.23
C LEU A 66 -7.75 -27.95 -20.98
N PRO A 67 -8.50 -29.01 -20.66
CA PRO A 67 -9.96 -29.02 -20.64
C PRO A 67 -10.58 -28.45 -19.35
N GLU A 68 -11.84 -28.05 -19.49
CA GLU A 68 -12.78 -27.70 -18.41
C GLU A 68 -12.75 -28.75 -17.29
N GLU A 69 -12.05 -28.45 -16.21
CA GLU A 69 -12.45 -28.91 -14.89
C GLU A 69 -12.93 -27.68 -14.14
N GLU A 70 -14.19 -27.72 -13.72
CA GLU A 70 -14.87 -26.73 -12.89
C GLU A 70 -14.02 -26.34 -11.68
N GLN A 71 -13.10 -25.39 -11.85
CA GLN A 71 -12.55 -24.63 -10.74
C GLN A 71 -13.71 -23.81 -10.23
N SER A 72 -14.38 -24.37 -9.23
CA SER A 72 -15.21 -23.64 -8.28
C SER A 72 -14.48 -22.34 -8.02
N GLN A 73 -15.03 -21.24 -8.53
CA GLN A 73 -14.44 -19.91 -8.45
C GLN A 73 -14.54 -19.49 -6.97
N ALA A 74 -13.68 -20.07 -6.13
CA ALA A 74 -13.60 -19.78 -4.73
C ALA A 74 -13.32 -18.29 -4.64
N VAL A 75 -14.27 -17.55 -4.09
CA VAL A 75 -14.15 -16.11 -3.93
C VAL A 75 -12.86 -15.89 -3.15
N PRO A 76 -11.87 -15.15 -3.69
CA PRO A 76 -10.65 -14.90 -2.95
C PRO A 76 -11.04 -14.19 -1.66
N ASP A 77 -10.68 -14.77 -0.53
CA ASP A 77 -10.93 -14.26 0.81
C ASP A 77 -9.66 -13.64 1.42
N CYS A 78 -8.54 -13.76 0.71
CA CYS A 78 -7.22 -13.34 1.11
C CYS A 78 -6.75 -12.12 0.30
N VAL A 79 -6.37 -11.07 1.02
CA VAL A 79 -5.73 -9.86 0.49
C VAL A 79 -4.22 -9.98 0.65
N HIS A 80 -3.50 -9.80 -0.44
CA HIS A 80 -2.05 -9.65 -0.46
C HIS A 80 -1.68 -8.17 -0.45
N LEU A 81 -0.84 -7.79 0.52
CA LEU A 81 -0.40 -6.43 0.78
C LEU A 81 1.11 -6.35 0.61
N GLU A 82 1.60 -5.43 -0.23
CA GLU A 82 3.03 -5.17 -0.42
C GLU A 82 3.37 -3.71 -0.09
N GLY A 83 4.60 -3.48 0.38
CA GLY A 83 5.14 -2.14 0.63
C GLY A 83 4.83 -1.57 2.02
N LEU A 84 4.44 -2.42 2.98
CA LEU A 84 4.14 -2.02 4.36
C LEU A 84 5.43 -1.66 5.12
N PRO A 85 5.58 -0.47 5.74
CA PRO A 85 6.82 -0.14 6.46
C PRO A 85 6.92 -0.92 7.78
N CYS A 86 7.99 -1.70 7.97
CA CYS A 86 8.14 -2.59 9.13
C CYS A 86 8.02 -1.84 10.46
N LYS A 87 8.63 -0.64 10.56
CA LYS A 87 8.57 0.20 11.77
C LYS A 87 7.16 0.60 12.18
N TRP A 88 6.22 0.73 11.23
CA TRP A 88 4.84 1.11 11.54
C TRP A 88 4.04 -0.04 12.14
N PHE A 89 4.45 -1.27 11.80
CA PHE A 89 3.81 -2.50 12.24
C PHE A 89 4.58 -3.19 13.37
N ALA A 90 5.64 -2.56 13.90
CA ALA A 90 6.37 -3.06 15.05
C ALA A 90 5.58 -2.84 16.35
N PRO A 91 5.73 -3.71 17.36
CA PRO A 91 5.12 -3.52 18.67
C PRO A 91 5.53 -2.18 19.30
N LYS A 92 4.57 -1.46 19.88
CA LYS A 92 4.81 -0.17 20.54
C LYS A 92 5.84 -0.33 21.66
N GLY A 93 6.87 0.51 21.65
CA GLY A 93 7.95 0.47 22.64
C GLY A 93 9.13 -0.46 22.30
N SER A 94 9.11 -1.10 21.13
CA SER A 94 10.29 -1.80 20.60
C SER A 94 11.08 -0.90 19.64
N ASP A 95 12.40 -0.87 19.77
CA ASP A 95 13.31 -0.31 18.74
C ASP A 95 13.51 -1.29 17.56
N SER A 96 12.69 -2.35 17.51
CA SER A 96 12.78 -3.39 16.50
C SER A 96 12.14 -2.93 15.18
N GLU A 97 12.73 -3.36 14.06
CA GLU A 97 12.10 -3.28 12.73
C GLU A 97 11.35 -4.58 12.39
N THR A 98 10.99 -5.39 13.38
CA THR A 98 10.21 -6.61 13.16
C THR A 98 8.72 -6.29 13.21
N PRO A 99 7.96 -6.49 12.11
CA PRO A 99 6.52 -6.31 12.13
C PRO A 99 5.83 -7.37 12.99
N SER A 100 4.65 -7.04 13.51
CA SER A 100 3.81 -7.92 14.34
C SER A 100 2.47 -8.18 13.67
N GLU A 101 2.05 -9.44 13.69
CA GLU A 101 0.73 -9.87 13.21
C GLU A 101 -0.41 -9.20 13.98
N GLU A 102 -0.23 -8.94 15.28
CA GLU A 102 -1.24 -8.29 16.11
C GLU A 102 -1.51 -6.86 15.64
N VAL A 103 -0.45 -6.12 15.31
CA VAL A 103 -0.57 -4.76 14.76
C VAL A 103 -1.25 -4.80 13.42
N LEU A 104 -0.93 -5.80 12.60
CA LEU A 104 -1.56 -5.98 11.29
C LEU A 104 -3.07 -6.27 11.43
N ARG A 105 -3.44 -7.17 12.34
CA ARG A 105 -4.86 -7.43 12.67
C ARG A 105 -5.58 -6.18 13.17
N MET A 106 -4.94 -5.36 13.98
CA MET A 106 -5.53 -4.09 14.44
C MET A 106 -5.73 -3.08 13.32
N VAL A 107 -4.78 -2.97 12.39
CA VAL A 107 -4.85 -2.01 11.26
C VAL A 107 -5.90 -2.42 10.24
N PHE A 108 -6.02 -3.72 9.94
CA PHE A 108 -6.93 -4.23 8.91
C PHE A 108 -8.26 -4.76 9.45
N GLY A 109 -8.38 -4.96 10.77
CA GLY A 109 -9.62 -5.41 11.44
C GLY A 109 -10.85 -4.49 11.23
N PRO A 110 -10.72 -3.16 11.07
CA PRO A 110 -11.87 -2.31 10.77
C PRO A 110 -12.60 -2.63 9.45
N PHE A 111 -11.95 -3.33 8.50
CA PHE A 111 -12.59 -3.75 7.25
C PHE A 111 -13.44 -5.03 7.42
N GLY A 112 -13.14 -5.84 8.44
CA GLY A 112 -13.89 -7.04 8.79
C GLY A 112 -13.12 -7.98 9.71
N GLU A 113 -13.79 -9.07 10.10
CA GLU A 113 -13.19 -10.11 10.95
C GLU A 113 -12.11 -10.88 10.16
N ILE A 114 -10.91 -10.92 10.74
CA ILE A 114 -9.73 -11.55 10.14
C ILE A 114 -9.58 -12.96 10.72
N SER A 115 -9.62 -13.96 9.85
CA SER A 115 -9.39 -15.36 10.21
C SER A 115 -7.89 -15.61 10.41
N ASN A 116 -7.12 -15.41 9.35
CA ASN A 116 -5.69 -15.72 9.31
C ASN A 116 -4.89 -14.51 8.84
N VAL A 117 -3.69 -14.36 9.40
CA VAL A 117 -2.68 -13.39 8.97
C VAL A 117 -1.38 -14.15 8.80
N ASP A 118 -0.62 -13.80 7.77
CA ASP A 118 0.71 -14.35 7.53
C ASP A 118 1.65 -13.24 7.08
N ILE A 119 2.84 -13.21 7.69
CA ILE A 119 3.93 -12.30 7.35
C ILE A 119 5.13 -13.14 6.90
N PRO A 120 5.34 -13.33 5.58
CA PRO A 120 6.37 -14.23 5.07
C PRO A 120 7.78 -13.98 5.60
N MET A 121 8.14 -12.71 5.87
CA MET A 121 9.48 -12.37 6.37
C MET A 121 9.75 -12.84 7.81
N LEU A 122 8.74 -13.28 8.56
CA LEU A 122 8.90 -13.86 9.89
C LEU A 122 9.14 -15.37 9.86
N ASP A 123 9.01 -16.01 8.70
CA ASP A 123 9.16 -17.44 8.53
C ASP A 123 10.59 -17.80 8.04
N PRO A 124 11.44 -18.39 8.89
CA PRO A 124 12.83 -18.72 8.54
C PRO A 124 12.96 -19.86 7.51
N TYR A 125 11.90 -20.62 7.24
CA TYR A 125 11.93 -21.75 6.30
C TYR A 125 11.49 -21.36 4.88
N ARG A 126 11.02 -20.13 4.71
CA ARG A 126 10.40 -19.66 3.45
C ARG A 126 11.36 -18.98 2.48
N GLU A 127 12.63 -18.85 2.85
CA GLU A 127 13.65 -18.12 2.08
C GLU A 127 14.02 -18.78 0.74
N GLU A 128 13.62 -20.03 0.47
CA GLU A 128 14.18 -20.79 -0.65
C GLU A 128 13.34 -20.79 -1.95
N THR A 129 12.03 -20.50 -1.90
CA THR A 129 11.15 -20.72 -3.08
C THR A 129 10.68 -19.45 -3.81
N VAL A 130 10.67 -18.28 -3.17
CA VAL A 130 10.29 -17.02 -3.83
C VAL A 130 11.56 -16.31 -4.28
N GLY A 131 12.09 -16.77 -5.42
CA GLY A 131 13.33 -16.30 -6.01
C GLY A 131 13.53 -14.80 -5.89
N ARG A 132 14.50 -14.41 -5.06
CA ARG A 132 15.32 -13.19 -5.23
C ARG A 132 14.56 -11.90 -5.57
N SER A 133 13.35 -11.67 -5.09
CA SER A 133 12.76 -10.33 -5.16
C SER A 133 13.17 -9.56 -3.92
N ARG A 134 14.44 -9.15 -3.92
CA ARG A 134 15.06 -8.20 -2.99
C ARG A 134 14.50 -6.79 -3.22
N ASN A 135 13.18 -6.68 -3.37
CA ASN A 135 12.44 -5.44 -3.47
C ASN A 135 11.90 -5.09 -2.08
N HIS A 136 12.79 -5.10 -1.08
CA HIS A 136 12.62 -4.26 0.11
C HIS A 136 12.64 -2.81 -0.40
N PHE A 137 11.50 -2.32 -0.90
CA PHE A 137 11.34 -0.92 -1.25
C PHE A 137 11.54 -0.13 0.02
N ALA A 138 12.70 0.52 0.13
CA ALA A 138 13.01 1.32 1.29
C ALA A 138 12.20 2.61 1.21
N PHE A 139 11.01 2.64 1.83
CA PHE A 139 10.25 3.88 1.94
C PHE A 139 11.06 4.83 2.83
N ARG A 140 11.69 5.85 2.24
CA ARG A 140 12.60 6.79 2.93
C ARG A 140 13.69 6.09 3.76
N GLY A 141 14.19 4.93 3.32
CA GLY A 141 15.21 4.17 4.04
C GLY A 141 14.67 3.17 5.09
N MET A 142 13.34 3.11 5.31
CA MET A 142 12.73 2.10 6.19
C MET A 142 12.48 0.79 5.44
N ARG A 143 12.78 -0.36 6.08
CA ARG A 143 12.48 -1.68 5.54
C ARG A 143 10.97 -1.83 5.34
N SER A 144 10.53 -2.29 4.17
CA SER A 144 9.14 -2.68 3.93
C SER A 144 8.95 -4.18 4.03
N PHE A 145 7.71 -4.65 4.12
CA PHE A 145 7.36 -6.07 4.11
C PHE A 145 6.06 -6.30 3.34
N GLU A 146 5.78 -7.57 3.08
CA GLU A 146 4.53 -8.05 2.52
C GLU A 146 3.74 -8.87 3.56
N ALA A 147 2.42 -8.87 3.42
CA ALA A 147 1.54 -9.61 4.32
C ALA A 147 0.31 -10.15 3.59
N PHE A 148 -0.23 -11.24 4.12
CA PHE A 148 -1.45 -11.86 3.66
C PHE A 148 -2.51 -11.79 4.76
N VAL A 149 -3.69 -11.28 4.42
CA VAL A 149 -4.80 -11.11 5.37
C VAL A 149 -6.04 -11.81 4.81
N GLN A 150 -6.47 -12.86 5.50
CA GLN A 150 -7.67 -13.60 5.15
C GLN A 150 -8.86 -13.12 6.00
N TYR A 151 -9.93 -12.67 5.35
CA TYR A 151 -11.16 -12.30 6.02
C TYR A 151 -12.11 -13.49 6.13
N GLN A 152 -12.90 -13.53 7.21
CA GLN A 152 -13.90 -14.57 7.40
C GLN A 152 -15.09 -14.42 6.44
N ALA A 153 -15.46 -13.17 6.11
CA ALA A 153 -16.56 -12.86 5.23
C ALA A 153 -16.07 -12.34 3.86
N PRO A 154 -16.63 -12.81 2.73
CA PRO A 154 -16.25 -12.33 1.39
C PRO A 154 -16.63 -10.85 1.18
N GLU A 155 -17.67 -10.36 1.87
CA GLU A 155 -18.03 -8.94 1.86
C GLU A 155 -16.95 -8.05 2.49
N SER A 156 -16.29 -8.53 3.54
CA SER A 156 -15.18 -7.83 4.19
C SER A 156 -13.95 -7.78 3.29
N PHE A 157 -13.66 -8.87 2.58
CA PHE A 157 -12.63 -8.89 1.54
C PHE A 157 -12.93 -7.84 0.44
N ALA A 158 -14.13 -7.85 -0.12
CA ALA A 158 -14.51 -6.90 -1.18
C ALA A 158 -14.42 -5.45 -0.70
N ARG A 159 -14.88 -5.18 0.52
CA ARG A 159 -14.77 -3.86 1.17
C ARG A 159 -13.33 -3.43 1.37
N ALA A 160 -12.47 -4.32 1.86
CA ALA A 160 -11.05 -4.03 2.05
C ALA A 160 -10.37 -3.72 0.72
N MET A 161 -10.61 -4.53 -0.31
CA MET A 161 -10.09 -4.34 -1.65
C MET A 161 -10.54 -3.01 -2.27
N GLU A 162 -11.84 -2.70 -2.21
CA GLU A 162 -12.38 -1.45 -2.74
C GLU A 162 -11.84 -0.22 -2.00
N THR A 163 -11.69 -0.32 -0.67
CA THR A 163 -11.26 0.82 0.15
C THR A 163 -9.76 1.05 0.07
N LEU A 164 -8.94 -0.01 0.04
CA LEU A 164 -7.48 0.12 0.09
C LEU A 164 -6.85 0.32 -1.30
N LYS A 165 -7.54 -0.06 -2.38
CA LYS A 165 -7.00 0.07 -3.74
C LYS A 165 -6.74 1.53 -4.12
N GLY A 166 -5.47 1.83 -4.42
CA GLY A 166 -5.03 3.18 -4.78
C GLY A 166 -4.96 4.16 -3.60
N MET A 167 -5.13 3.68 -2.36
CA MET A 167 -4.93 4.47 -1.15
C MET A 167 -3.49 4.36 -0.64
N LYS A 168 -3.10 5.35 0.18
CA LYS A 168 -1.85 5.34 0.94
C LYS A 168 -2.17 5.07 2.41
N LEU A 169 -1.30 4.34 3.09
CA LEU A 169 -1.38 4.23 4.54
C LEU A 169 -0.75 5.47 5.18
N MET A 170 -1.38 6.00 6.22
CA MET A 170 -0.88 7.15 6.97
C MET A 170 -0.59 6.73 8.41
N PHE A 171 0.67 6.87 8.82
CA PHE A 171 1.09 6.74 10.20
C PHE A 171 1.13 8.10 10.88
N LYS A 172 0.40 8.24 11.98
CA LYS A 172 0.40 9.44 12.83
C LYS A 172 1.25 9.15 14.07
N GLY A 173 2.42 9.78 14.15
CA GLY A 173 3.32 9.69 15.30
C GLY A 173 2.85 10.55 16.47
N ASP A 174 3.26 10.19 17.68
CA ASP A 174 2.92 10.92 18.92
C ASP A 174 3.57 12.32 18.96
N ASP A 175 4.59 12.56 18.13
CA ASP A 175 5.24 13.85 17.93
C ASP A 175 4.45 14.80 17.02
N GLY A 176 3.25 14.41 16.60
CA GLY A 176 2.39 15.16 15.70
C GLY A 176 2.83 15.09 14.23
N LYS A 177 3.87 14.31 13.91
CA LYS A 177 4.27 14.08 12.52
C LYS A 177 3.40 13.01 11.89
N ALA A 178 3.15 13.17 10.60
CA ALA A 178 2.48 12.17 9.79
C ALA A 178 3.39 11.72 8.65
N LEU A 179 3.40 10.42 8.40
CA LEU A 179 4.06 9.82 7.26
C LEU A 179 3.03 9.05 6.46
N ALA A 180 3.07 9.15 5.13
CA ALA A 180 2.22 8.34 4.26
C ALA A 180 3.05 7.44 3.34
N CYS A 181 2.64 6.20 3.13
CA CYS A 181 3.30 5.26 2.24
C CYS A 181 2.31 4.67 1.24
N ASN A 182 2.77 4.46 0.01
CA ASN A 182 1.99 3.74 -1.00
C ASN A 182 2.00 2.26 -0.63
N ILE A 183 0.84 1.63 -0.70
CA ILE A 183 0.71 0.18 -0.56
C ILE A 183 0.15 -0.39 -1.86
N LYS A 184 0.59 -1.59 -2.21
CA LYS A 184 0.00 -2.35 -3.30
C LYS A 184 -0.91 -3.42 -2.69
N VAL A 185 -2.12 -3.48 -3.20
CA VAL A 185 -3.19 -4.34 -2.69
C VAL A 185 -3.70 -5.18 -3.84
N THR A 186 -3.53 -6.50 -3.73
CA THR A 186 -3.92 -7.45 -4.76
C THR A 186 -4.71 -8.61 -4.14
N PRO A 187 -5.65 -9.21 -4.87
CA PRO A 187 -6.22 -10.48 -4.45
C PRO A 187 -5.10 -11.52 -4.42
N ASP A 188 -5.10 -12.39 -3.42
CA ASP A 188 -4.16 -13.50 -3.39
C ASP A 188 -4.49 -14.49 -4.51
N ALA A 189 -3.63 -14.53 -5.53
CA ALA A 189 -3.73 -15.47 -6.65
C ALA A 189 -3.03 -16.81 -6.36
N THR A 190 -2.34 -16.93 -5.22
CA THR A 190 -1.50 -18.08 -4.88
C THR A 190 -2.17 -19.09 -3.95
N ASN A 191 -3.42 -18.81 -3.50
CA ASN A 191 -4.13 -19.66 -2.57
C ASN A 191 -3.29 -19.94 -1.32
N HIS A 192 -2.72 -18.89 -0.74
CA HIS A 192 -1.71 -18.93 0.32
C HIS A 192 -2.16 -19.64 1.59
N PHE A 193 -3.47 -19.61 1.86
CA PHE A 193 -4.13 -20.30 2.98
C PHE A 193 -4.89 -21.57 2.55
N SER A 194 -4.75 -22.01 1.30
CA SER A 194 -5.36 -23.28 0.90
C SER A 194 -4.72 -24.45 1.63
N GLU A 195 -5.50 -25.51 1.86
CA GLU A 195 -5.00 -26.71 2.52
C GLU A 195 -3.78 -27.31 1.82
N ASN A 196 -3.65 -27.17 0.50
CA ASN A 196 -2.47 -27.63 -0.23
C ASN A 196 -1.21 -26.83 0.10
N ALA A 197 -1.32 -25.50 0.20
CA ALA A 197 -0.21 -24.64 0.58
C ALA A 197 0.21 -24.85 2.05
N ILE A 198 -0.75 -25.11 2.94
CA ILE A 198 -0.48 -25.45 4.34
C ILE A 198 0.14 -26.84 4.47
N LYS A 199 -0.39 -27.86 3.77
CA LYS A 199 0.12 -29.24 3.80
C LYS A 199 1.55 -29.35 3.24
N GLN A 200 1.89 -28.58 2.21
CA GLN A 200 3.27 -28.49 1.70
C GLN A 200 4.24 -27.96 2.77
N ARG A 201 3.82 -27.01 3.61
CA ARG A 201 4.65 -26.48 4.72
C ARG A 201 4.81 -27.43 5.90
N THR A 202 3.86 -28.32 6.13
CA THR A 202 3.92 -29.29 7.25
C THR A 202 4.70 -30.56 6.90
N LEU A 203 5.02 -30.79 5.62
CA LEU A 203 5.66 -32.02 5.15
C LEU A 203 7.18 -31.90 4.94
N GLU A 204 7.78 -30.72 5.11
CA GLU A 204 9.23 -30.51 5.10
C GLU A 204 9.82 -30.39 6.52
#